data_AF-A0A0E3KT98-F1
#
_entry.id   AF-A0A0E3KT98-F1
#
_cell.length_a   1.000
_cell.length_b   1.000
_cell.length_c   1.000
_cell.angle_alpha   90.00
_cell.angle_beta   90.00
_cell.angle_gamma   90.00
#
_symmetry.space_group_name_H-M   'P 1'
#
loop_
_entity.id
_entity.type
_entity.pdbx_description
1 polymer ?
#
loop_
_entity_poly.entity_id
_entity_poly.type
_entity_poly.pdbx_seq_one_letter_code
_entity_poly.pdbx_strand_id
1 'polypeptide(L)' 'MPGNPNEIKLVNNAMANVTRRKIMNFLDNGERSTEEIGGEVGKSMLDFHLKVLQQASLIELGEGTAKLSE' A
#
# COMPACT_ATOMS: atom_id res chain seq x y z
N MET A 1 19.08 4.09 -12.92
CA MET A 1 19.61 2.78 -12.46
C MET A 1 18.42 1.86 -12.26
N PRO A 2 18.46 0.58 -12.69
CA PRO A 2 17.50 -0.38 -12.17
C PRO A 2 17.68 -0.44 -10.64
N GLY A 3 16.58 -0.40 -9.89
CA GLY A 3 16.59 -0.28 -8.42
C GLY A 3 17.43 -1.37 -7.73
N ASN A 4 17.80 -1.13 -6.47
CA ASN A 4 18.56 -2.09 -5.69
C ASN A 4 17.80 -3.44 -5.68
N PRO A 5 18.45 -4.60 -5.93
CA PRO A 5 17.79 -5.90 -5.93
C PRO A 5 16.94 -6.20 -4.68
N ASN A 6 17.29 -5.61 -3.53
CA ASN A 6 16.51 -5.73 -2.30
C ASN A 6 15.20 -4.94 -2.35
N GLU A 7 15.22 -3.72 -2.90
CA GLU A 7 14.01 -2.90 -3.11
C GLU A 7 13.07 -3.59 -4.10
N ILE A 8 13.61 -4.12 -5.20
CA ILE A 8 12.84 -4.87 -6.20
C ILE A 8 12.14 -6.07 -5.54
N LYS A 9 12.83 -6.82 -4.67
CA LYS A 9 12.24 -7.96 -3.94
C LYS A 9 11.13 -7.52 -2.98
N LEU A 10 11.31 -6.42 -2.26
CA LEU A 10 10.30 -5.88 -1.34
C LEU A 10 9.04 -5.46 -2.09
N VAL A 11 9.19 -4.70 -3.19
CA VAL A 11 8.09 -4.28 -4.05
C VAL A 11 7.36 -5.50 -4.63
N ASN A 12 8.09 -6.47 -5.16
CA ASN A 12 7.49 -7.69 -5.72
C ASN A 12 6.72 -8.48 -4.65
N ASN A 13 7.26 -8.62 -3.44
CA ASN A 13 6.55 -9.29 -2.34
C ASN A 13 5.28 -8.53 -1.94
N ALA A 14 5.35 -7.21 -1.83
CA ALA A 14 4.21 -6.36 -1.50
C ALA A 14 3.11 -6.51 -2.58
N MET A 15 3.46 -6.42 -3.86
CA MET A 15 2.50 -6.47 -4.97
C MET A 15 1.98 -7.88 -5.28
N ALA A 16 2.58 -8.95 -4.76
CA ALA A 16 2.10 -10.32 -4.95
C ALA A 16 0.75 -10.62 -4.28
N ASN A 17 0.28 -9.78 -3.36
CA ASN A 17 -0.98 -9.99 -2.64
C ASN A 17 -2.15 -9.23 -3.30
N VAL A 18 -3.31 -9.90 -3.43
CA VAL A 18 -4.50 -9.35 -4.09
C VAL A 18 -5.07 -8.14 -3.34
N THR A 19 -5.21 -8.21 -2.01
CA THR A 19 -5.73 -7.10 -1.18
C THR A 19 -4.85 -5.87 -1.32
N ARG A 20 -3.53 -6.04 -1.27
CA ARG A 20 -2.59 -4.93 -1.44
C ARG A 20 -2.69 -4.28 -2.83
N ARG A 21 -2.84 -5.07 -3.90
CA ARG A 21 -3.12 -4.51 -5.24
C ARG A 21 -4.42 -3.72 -5.31
N LYS A 22 -5.48 -4.17 -4.62
CA LYS A 22 -6.73 -3.40 -4.53
C LYS A 22 -6.54 -2.07 -3.81
N ILE A 23 -5.78 -2.05 -2.71
CA ILE A 23 -5.43 -0.80 -2.00
C ILE A 23 -4.71 0.16 -2.95
N MET A 24 -3.69 -0.32 -3.68
CA MET A 24 -2.95 0.50 -4.64
C MET A 24 -3.87 1.10 -5.71
N ASN A 25 -4.76 0.29 -6.30
CA ASN A 25 -5.73 0.75 -7.29
C ASN A 25 -6.72 1.78 -6.71
N PHE A 26 -7.11 1.63 -5.44
CA PHE A 26 -8.00 2.59 -4.78
C PHE A 26 -7.31 3.94 -4.55
N LEU A 27 -6.05 3.90 -4.12
CA LEU A 27 -5.20 5.08 -3.89
C LEU A 27 -4.74 5.79 -5.18
N ASP A 28 -4.85 5.14 -6.34
CA ASP A 28 -4.63 5.78 -7.66
C ASP A 28 -5.57 6.99 -7.87
N ASN A 29 -6.70 7.03 -7.15
CA ASN A 29 -7.64 8.14 -7.15
C ASN A 29 -7.30 9.24 -6.11
N GLY A 30 -6.09 9.24 -5.56
CA GLY A 30 -5.61 10.18 -4.55
C GLY A 30 -5.58 9.64 -3.13
N GLU A 31 -5.24 10.53 -2.19
CA GLU A 31 -5.20 10.23 -0.75
C GLU A 31 -6.57 9.78 -0.22
N ARG A 32 -6.56 8.77 0.66
CA ARG A 32 -7.77 8.19 1.28
C ARG A 32 -7.57 7.96 2.76
N SER A 33 -8.65 8.01 3.53
CA SER A 33 -8.65 7.57 4.92
C SER A 33 -8.50 6.05 5.03
N THR A 34 -7.91 5.56 6.12
CA THR A 34 -7.82 4.13 6.40
C THR A 34 -9.20 3.51 6.58
N GLU A 35 -10.19 4.28 7.04
CA GLU A 35 -11.60 3.87 7.08
C GLU A 35 -12.18 3.61 5.68
N GLU A 36 -11.99 4.52 4.73
CA GLU A 36 -12.44 4.35 3.34
C GLU A 36 -11.77 3.11 2.71
N ILE A 37 -10.46 2.98 2.89
CA ILE A 37 -9.69 1.84 2.36
C ILE A 37 -10.24 0.53 2.95
N GLY A 38 -10.48 0.49 4.27
CA GLY A 38 -11.05 -0.68 4.93
C GLY A 38 -12.49 -1.01 4.51
N GLY A 39 -13.25 -0.01 4.09
CA GLY A 39 -14.57 -0.20 3.47
C GLY A 39 -14.49 -0.88 2.11
N GLU A 40 -13.51 -0.49 1.29
CA GLU A 40 -13.31 -1.01 -0.07
C GLU A 40 -12.67 -2.41 -0.08
N VAL A 41 -11.63 -2.64 0.72
CA VAL A 41 -10.83 -3.89 0.66
C VAL A 41 -11.07 -4.85 1.81
N GLY A 42 -11.87 -4.45 2.81
CA GLY A 42 -12.09 -5.17 4.05
C GLY A 42 -11.09 -4.79 5.15
N LYS A 43 -11.55 -4.83 6.41
CA LYS A 43 -10.77 -4.39 7.58
C LYS A 43 -9.83 -5.45 8.16
N SER A 44 -9.99 -6.71 7.76
CA SER A 44 -9.15 -7.80 8.29
C SER A 44 -7.69 -7.55 7.92
N MET A 45 -6.83 -7.42 8.93
CA MET A 45 -5.39 -7.21 8.77
C MET A 45 -5.03 -5.94 7.96
N LEU A 46 -5.92 -4.94 7.91
CA LEU A 46 -5.70 -3.73 7.10
C LEU A 46 -4.37 -3.03 7.46
N ASP A 47 -4.14 -2.79 8.75
CA ASP A 47 -2.90 -2.17 9.24
C ASP A 47 -1.64 -2.93 8.79
N PHE A 48 -1.71 -4.26 8.77
CA PHE A 48 -0.61 -5.09 8.29
C PHE A 48 -0.38 -4.91 6.79
N HIS A 49 -1.45 -4.90 5.99
CA HIS A 49 -1.35 -4.66 4.56
C HIS A 49 -0.76 -3.28 4.24
N LEU A 50 -1.22 -2.24 4.95
CA LEU A 50 -0.71 -0.88 4.82
C LEU A 50 0.76 -0.78 5.23
N LYS A 51 1.17 -1.38 6.35
CA LYS A 51 2.59 -1.41 6.77
C LYS A 51 3.49 -2.11 5.75
N VAL A 52 3.05 -3.21 5.14
CA VAL A 52 3.84 -3.89 4.10
C VAL A 52 4.03 -3.01 2.87
N LEU A 53 2.99 -2.30 2.44
CA LEU A 53 3.08 -1.37 1.32
C LEU A 53 4.01 -0.19 1.66
N GLN A 54 3.92 0.37 2.86
CA GLN A 54 4.79 1.44 3.34
C GLN A 54 6.27 0.99 3.39
N GLN A 55 6.55 -0.20 3.92
CA GLN A 55 7.90 -0.76 3.97
C GLN A 55 8.50 -0.99 2.58
N ALA A 56 7.67 -1.25 1.58
CA ALA A 56 8.08 -1.34 0.18
C ALA A 56 8.17 0.03 -0.51
N SER A 57 8.01 1.13 0.24
CA SER A 57 7.98 2.52 -0.28
C SER A 57 6.92 2.76 -1.34
N LEU A 58 5.83 1.97 -1.35
CA LEU A 58 4.74 2.08 -2.33
C LEU A 58 3.66 3.08 -1.91
N ILE A 59 3.51 3.29 -0.61
CA ILE A 59 2.58 4.27 -0.05
C ILE A 59 3.25 5.06 1.07
N GLU A 60 2.74 6.26 1.31
CA GLU A 60 2.97 7.04 2.52
C GLU A 60 1.77 6.91 3.45
N LEU A 61 2.02 6.83 4.76
CA LEU A 61 0.97 6.83 5.78
C LEU A 61 1.01 8.18 6.53
N GLY A 62 -0.15 8.83 6.60
CA GLY A 62 -0.40 10.02 7.41
C GLY A 62 -1.15 9.69 8.70
N GLU A 63 -1.68 10.71 9.36
CA GLU A 63 -2.55 10.54 10.52
C GLU A 63 -3.95 10.05 10.06
N GLY A 64 -4.11 8.73 10.00
CA GLY A 64 -5.36 8.11 9.55
C GLY A 64 -5.58 8.12 8.04
N THR A 65 -4.60 8.57 7.25
CA THR A 65 -4.65 8.57 5.77
C THR A 65 -3.54 7.74 5.15
N ALA A 66 -3.73 7.37 3.89
CA ALA A 66 -2.71 6.80 3.03
C ALA A 66 -2.78 7.40 1.62
N LYS A 67 -1.64 7.52 0.96
CA LYS A 67 -1.51 7.94 -0.45
C LYS A 67 -0.37 7.17 -1.12
N LEU A 68 -0.36 7.11 -2.46
CA LEU A 68 0.79 6.57 -3.20
C LEU A 68 2.03 7.42 -2.92
N SER A 69 3.19 6.77 -2.81
CA SER A 69 4.48 7.48 -2.76
C SER A 69 4.77 8.13 -4.12
N GLU A 70 5.43 9.29 -4.10
CA GLU A 70 5.93 9.97 -5.32
C GLU A 70 7.18 9.31 -5.93
#